data_AF-A0A497JYP1-F1
#
_entry.id   AF-A0A497JYP1-F1
#
_cell.length_a   1.000
_cell.length_b   1.000
_cell.length_c   1.000
_cell.angle_alpha   90.00
_cell.angle_beta   90.00
_cell.angle_gamma   90.00
#
_symmetry.space_group_name_H-M   'P 1'
#
loop_
_entity.id
_entity.type
_entity.pdbx_description
1 polymer ?
#
loop_
_entity_poly.entity_id
_entity_poly.type
_entity_poly.pdbx_seq_one_letter_code
_entity_poly.pdbx_strand_id
1 'polypeptide(L)'
;MDGLILLLFQLVLGLASGLVMSLVGASAVMVIVPGLNIVLNYRIHTAIGISLFVDVLASLAVGYAYWKHGNVDLSQGLWIALGSVVGAQIGAGTTVVLPDWFLAVSYGIWMLTAGAMIWKKGLDRASIADRFYKYIQFESPVKRAAMTLILGVLIGFNCGVFGAGGG
;
A
#
# COMPACT_ATOMS: atom_id res chain seq x y z
N MET A 1 -23.27 -18.68 8.02
CA MET A 1 -22.33 -19.33 7.08
C MET A 1 -21.58 -20.39 7.84
N ASP A 2 -21.53 -21.61 7.33
CA ASP A 2 -20.75 -22.68 7.95
C ASP A 2 -19.27 -22.26 8.03
N GLY A 3 -18.58 -22.59 9.13
CA GLY A 3 -17.19 -22.15 9.36
C GLY A 3 -16.23 -22.56 8.24
N LEU A 4 -16.50 -23.67 7.56
CA LEU A 4 -15.73 -24.13 6.40
C LEU A 4 -15.85 -23.19 5.19
N ILE A 5 -17.06 -22.65 4.93
CA ILE A 5 -17.31 -21.75 3.80
C ILE A 5 -16.57 -20.42 4.02
N LEU A 6 -16.56 -19.92 5.26
CA LEU A 6 -15.82 -18.71 5.62
C LEU A 6 -14.31 -18.88 5.41
N LEU A 7 -13.75 -20.02 5.83
CA LEU A 7 -12.33 -20.32 5.67
C LEU A 7 -11.94 -20.39 4.19
N LEU A 8 -12.75 -21.09 3.37
CA LEU A 8 -12.51 -21.19 1.93
C LEU A 8 -12.56 -19.82 1.25
N PHE A 9 -13.52 -18.97 1.63
CA PHE A 9 -13.64 -17.63 1.07
C PHE A 9 -12.43 -16.75 1.42
N GLN A 10 -11.97 -16.77 2.67
CA GLN A 10 -10.78 -16.02 3.10
C GLN A 10 -9.50 -16.50 2.40
N LEU A 11 -9.36 -17.81 2.18
CA LEU A 11 -8.23 -18.38 1.46
C LEU A 11 -8.20 -17.94 -0.01
N VAL A 12 -9.36 -17.96 -0.69
CA VAL A 12 -9.48 -17.46 -2.06
C VAL A 12 -9.22 -15.95 -2.13
N LEU A 13 -9.74 -15.17 -1.18
CA LEU A 13 -9.47 -13.73 -1.10
C LEU A 13 -7.98 -13.45 -0.96
N GLY A 14 -7.27 -14.15 -0.07
CA GLY A 14 -5.83 -13.98 0.13
C GLY A 14 -5.00 -14.37 -1.10
N LEU A 15 -5.38 -15.46 -1.79
CA LEU A 15 -4.73 -15.86 -3.04
C LEU A 15 -4.97 -14.83 -4.15
N ALA A 16 -6.21 -14.38 -4.33
CA ALA A 16 -6.56 -13.37 -5.31
C ALA A 16 -5.82 -12.05 -5.04
N SER A 17 -5.78 -11.60 -3.79
CA SER A 17 -5.09 -10.38 -3.42
C SER A 17 -3.58 -10.47 -3.63
N GLY A 18 -2.96 -11.60 -3.32
CA GLY A 18 -1.53 -11.84 -3.57
C GLY A 18 -1.17 -11.84 -5.07
N LEU A 19 -2.04 -12.41 -5.91
CA LEU A 19 -1.89 -12.38 -7.37
C LEU A 19 -2.02 -10.95 -7.91
N VAL A 20 -3.04 -10.21 -7.48
CA VAL A 20 -3.22 -8.79 -7.87
C VAL A 20 -2.01 -7.97 -7.45
N MET A 21 -1.52 -8.16 -6.22
CA MET A 21 -0.34 -7.47 -5.72
C MET A 21 0.90 -7.79 -6.55
N SER A 22 1.15 -9.06 -6.88
CA SER A 22 2.33 -9.45 -7.67
C SER A 22 2.28 -8.98 -9.12
N LEU A 23 1.09 -8.94 -9.74
CA LEU A 23 0.93 -8.53 -11.14
C LEU A 23 0.92 -7.02 -11.33
N VAL A 24 0.25 -6.30 -10.43
CA VAL A 24 0.05 -4.85 -10.55
C VAL A 24 1.12 -4.08 -9.77
N GLY A 25 1.78 -4.73 -8.80
CA GLY A 25 2.67 -4.05 -7.83
C GLY A 25 1.90 -3.11 -6.89
N ALA A 26 0.58 -3.28 -6.80
CA ALA A 26 -0.31 -2.45 -6.00
C ALA A 26 -0.75 -3.16 -4.72
N SER A 27 -1.12 -2.38 -3.70
CA SER A 27 -1.55 -2.87 -2.39
C SER A 27 -2.65 -3.94 -2.46
N ALA A 28 -2.56 -4.97 -1.59
CA ALA A 28 -3.59 -6.01 -1.45
C ALA A 28 -4.92 -5.44 -0.87
N VAL A 29 -4.87 -4.24 -0.30
CA VAL A 29 -5.99 -3.50 0.31
C VAL A 29 -7.18 -3.36 -0.62
N MET A 30 -6.95 -3.14 -1.93
CA MET A 30 -8.01 -3.01 -2.93
C MET A 30 -8.92 -4.24 -3.03
N VAL A 31 -8.42 -5.41 -2.64
CA VAL A 31 -9.17 -6.67 -2.67
C VAL A 31 -9.62 -7.06 -1.27
N ILE A 32 -8.73 -6.95 -0.27
CA ILE A 32 -8.99 -7.43 1.09
C ILE A 32 -10.01 -6.54 1.82
N VAL A 33 -9.88 -5.21 1.74
CA VAL A 33 -10.78 -4.30 2.47
C VAL A 33 -12.24 -4.45 2.01
N PRO A 34 -12.58 -4.34 0.71
CA PRO A 34 -13.96 -4.56 0.28
C PRO A 34 -14.41 -6.01 0.47
N GLY A 35 -13.52 -7.00 0.30
CA GLY A 35 -13.85 -8.40 0.55
C GLY A 35 -14.27 -8.68 2.00
N LEU A 36 -13.57 -8.10 2.98
CA LEU A 36 -13.91 -8.27 4.38
C LEU A 36 -15.08 -7.36 4.81
N ASN A 37 -15.08 -6.09 4.39
CA ASN A 37 -16.09 -5.13 4.83
C ASN A 37 -17.45 -5.34 4.16
N ILE A 38 -17.50 -5.54 2.83
CA ILE A 38 -18.75 -5.63 2.08
C ILE A 38 -19.31 -7.06 2.10
N VAL A 39 -18.45 -8.07 1.91
CA VAL A 39 -18.92 -9.46 1.78
C VAL A 39 -19.08 -10.15 3.14
N LEU A 40 -18.11 -9.95 4.04
CA LEU A 40 -18.15 -10.56 5.38
C LEU A 40 -18.70 -9.64 6.47
N ASN A 41 -19.05 -8.40 6.13
CA ASN A 41 -19.62 -7.41 7.04
C ASN A 41 -18.72 -7.08 8.25
N TYR A 42 -17.40 -7.15 8.07
CA TYR A 42 -16.43 -6.74 9.08
C TYR A 42 -16.40 -5.21 9.17
N ARG A 43 -16.16 -4.68 10.38
CA ARG A 43 -15.89 -3.26 10.56
C ARG A 43 -14.70 -2.83 9.71
N ILE A 44 -14.80 -1.65 9.09
CA ILE A 44 -13.78 -1.16 8.16
C ILE A 44 -12.39 -1.04 8.82
N HIS A 45 -12.33 -0.59 10.07
CA HIS A 45 -11.06 -0.53 10.82
C HIS A 45 -10.40 -1.91 10.97
N THR A 46 -11.20 -2.96 11.19
CA THR A 46 -10.70 -4.34 11.27
C THR A 46 -10.22 -4.84 9.91
N ALA A 47 -10.98 -4.54 8.85
CA ALA A 47 -10.60 -4.91 7.48
C ALA A 47 -9.28 -4.24 7.06
N ILE A 48 -9.10 -2.95 7.35
CA ILE A 48 -7.86 -2.20 7.10
C ILE A 48 -6.69 -2.78 7.92
N GLY A 49 -6.93 -3.12 9.19
CA GLY A 49 -5.90 -3.75 10.02
C GLY A 49 -5.44 -5.10 9.48
N ILE A 50 -6.37 -5.93 9.01
CA ILE A 50 -6.04 -7.22 8.40
C ILE A 50 -5.28 -7.03 7.08
N SER A 51 -5.69 -6.08 6.23
CA SER A 51 -4.96 -5.82 4.98
C SER A 51 -3.54 -5.33 5.21
N LEU A 52 -3.32 -4.46 6.20
CA LEU A 52 -1.98 -3.99 6.58
C LEU A 52 -1.09 -5.14 7.05
N PHE A 53 -1.65 -6.06 7.84
CA PHE A 53 -0.90 -7.24 8.29
C PHE A 53 -0.50 -8.14 7.12
N VAL A 54 -1.41 -8.36 6.17
CA VAL A 54 -1.11 -9.11 4.95
C VAL A 54 -0.05 -8.42 4.10
N ASP A 55 -0.14 -7.09 3.93
CA ASP A 55 0.84 -6.29 3.20
C ASP A 55 2.24 -6.44 3.82
N VAL A 56 2.39 -6.38 5.16
CA VAL A 56 3.69 -6.60 5.82
C VAL A 56 4.30 -7.96 5.47
N LEU A 57 3.52 -9.03 5.54
CA LEU A 57 4.01 -10.38 5.21
C LEU A 57 4.39 -10.48 3.73
N ALA A 58 3.59 -9.88 2.86
CA ALA A 58 3.81 -9.91 1.42
C ALA A 58 5.04 -9.07 1.02
N SER A 59 5.21 -7.86 1.55
CA SER A 59 6.39 -7.02 1.35
C SER A 59 7.67 -7.65 1.89
N LEU A 60 7.61 -8.41 2.99
CA LEU A 60 8.77 -9.18 3.47
C LEU A 60 9.19 -10.25 2.46
N ALA A 61 8.23 -11.01 1.90
CA ALA A 61 8.50 -12.03 0.90
C ALA A 61 9.05 -11.43 -0.40
N VAL A 62 8.43 -10.34 -0.88
CA VAL A 62 8.85 -9.61 -2.08
C VAL A 62 10.22 -8.96 -1.89
N GLY A 63 10.43 -8.27 -0.78
CA GLY A 63 11.71 -7.65 -0.42
C GLY A 63 12.84 -8.66 -0.32
N TYR A 64 12.59 -9.84 0.27
CA TYR A 64 13.57 -10.93 0.29
C TYR A 64 13.92 -11.42 -1.13
N ALA A 65 12.92 -11.57 -2.00
CA ALA A 65 13.13 -11.97 -3.39
C ALA A 65 14.00 -10.95 -4.14
N TYR A 66 13.68 -9.66 -4.04
CA TYR A 66 14.47 -8.59 -4.66
C TYR A 66 15.90 -8.49 -4.10
N TRP A 67 16.06 -8.68 -2.79
CA TRP A 67 17.37 -8.66 -2.14
C TRP A 67 18.27 -9.78 -2.67
N LYS A 68 17.73 -10.99 -2.83
CA LYS A 68 18.47 -12.13 -3.40
C LYS A 68 18.95 -11.88 -4.83
N HIS A 69 18.25 -11.05 -5.59
CA HIS A 69 18.63 -10.66 -6.96
C HIS A 69 19.54 -9.43 -7.03
N GLY A 70 19.98 -8.88 -5.89
CA GLY A 70 20.89 -7.73 -5.85
C GLY A 70 20.26 -6.41 -6.28
N ASN A 71 18.93 -6.34 -6.36
CA ASN A 71 18.20 -5.21 -6.94
C ASN A 71 17.63 -4.27 -5.86
N VAL A 72 18.24 -4.24 -4.67
CA VAL A 72 17.78 -3.47 -3.50
C VAL A 72 18.88 -2.52 -3.02
N ASP A 73 18.59 -1.22 -3.05
CA ASP A 73 19.41 -0.19 -2.40
C ASP A 73 18.99 -0.05 -0.93
N LEU A 74 19.69 -0.78 -0.05
CA LEU A 74 19.41 -0.79 1.39
C LEU A 74 19.59 0.59 2.05
N SER A 75 20.47 1.44 1.52
CA SER A 75 20.71 2.77 2.09
C SER A 75 19.50 3.68 1.90
N GLN A 76 18.96 3.71 0.68
CA GLN A 76 17.76 4.49 0.38
C GLN A 76 16.51 3.85 0.97
N GLY A 77 16.44 2.51 0.96
CA GLY A 77 15.34 1.75 1.58
C GLY A 77 15.17 2.06 3.06
N LEU A 78 16.27 2.23 3.81
CA LEU A 78 16.22 2.58 5.23
C LEU A 78 15.61 3.98 5.46
N TRP A 79 15.99 4.98 4.66
CA TRP A 79 15.44 6.33 4.78
C TRP A 79 13.94 6.38 4.48
N ILE A 80 13.48 5.63 3.47
CA ILE A 80 12.06 5.47 3.16
C ILE A 80 11.36 4.78 4.33
N ALA A 81 11.89 3.66 4.83
CA ALA A 81 11.30 2.91 5.92
C ALA A 81 11.13 3.77 7.19
N LEU A 82 12.16 4.54 7.58
CA LEU A 82 12.09 5.45 8.71
C LEU A 82 11.00 6.52 8.52
N GLY A 83 10.96 7.16 7.35
CA GLY A 83 9.89 8.11 7.03
C GLY A 83 8.51 7.45 7.08
N SER A 84 8.37 6.26 6.51
CA SER A 84 7.11 5.52 6.44
C SER A 84 6.60 5.09 7.80
N VAL A 85 7.46 4.67 8.73
CA VAL A 85 7.05 4.38 10.10
C VAL A 85 6.44 5.62 10.74
N VAL A 86 7.13 6.76 10.68
CA VAL A 86 6.65 8.02 11.26
C VAL A 86 5.32 8.45 10.63
N GLY A 87 5.25 8.43 9.29
CA GLY A 87 4.03 8.75 8.55
C GLY A 87 2.88 7.84 8.93
N ALA A 88 3.11 6.52 9.03
CA ALA A 88 2.09 5.53 9.35
C ALA A 88 1.54 5.70 10.76
N GLN A 89 2.38 6.02 11.74
CA GLN A 89 1.90 6.32 13.10
C GLN A 89 1.01 7.57 13.11
N ILE A 90 1.39 8.62 12.39
CA ILE A 90 0.58 9.84 12.27
C ILE A 90 -0.75 9.54 11.56
N GLY A 91 -0.71 8.82 10.45
CA GLY A 91 -1.90 8.44 9.68
C GLY A 91 -2.85 7.53 10.45
N ALA A 92 -2.34 6.50 11.11
CA ALA A 92 -3.15 5.63 11.96
C ALA A 92 -3.75 6.43 13.13
N GLY A 93 -2.99 7.33 13.75
CA GLY A 93 -3.48 8.22 14.81
C GLY A 93 -4.67 9.09 14.37
N THR A 94 -4.68 9.59 13.13
CA THR A 94 -5.82 10.36 12.62
C THR A 94 -7.04 9.50 12.34
N THR A 95 -6.88 8.22 12.02
CA THR A 95 -8.04 7.32 11.81
C THR A 95 -8.80 6.99 13.10
N VAL A 96 -8.15 7.04 14.27
CA VAL A 96 -8.80 6.73 15.56
C VAL A 96 -9.90 7.75 15.91
N VAL A 97 -9.74 9.00 15.47
CA VAL A 97 -10.70 10.08 15.74
C VAL A 97 -11.77 10.23 14.66
N LEU A 98 -11.64 9.50 13.54
CA LEU A 98 -12.56 9.60 12.40
C LEU A 98 -13.65 8.52 12.48
N PRO A 99 -14.91 8.85 12.15
CA PRO A 99 -15.99 7.87 12.15
C PRO A 99 -15.87 6.88 10.99
N ASP A 100 -16.28 5.62 11.22
CA ASP A 100 -16.19 4.49 10.25
C ASP A 100 -16.73 4.85 8.85
N TRP A 101 -17.85 5.58 8.76
CA TRP A 101 -18.46 5.97 7.48
C TRP A 101 -17.58 6.94 6.67
N PHE A 102 -16.88 7.85 7.34
CA PHE A 102 -15.99 8.82 6.69
C PHE A 102 -14.77 8.12 6.12
N LEU A 103 -14.21 7.15 6.86
CA LEU A 103 -13.16 6.28 6.36
C LEU A 103 -13.61 5.48 5.14
N ALA A 104 -14.81 4.90 5.18
CA ALA A 104 -15.34 4.11 4.08
C ALA A 104 -15.54 4.93 2.79
N VAL A 105 -16.13 6.12 2.90
CA VAL A 105 -16.36 7.01 1.77
C VAL A 105 -15.04 7.55 1.22
N SER A 106 -14.14 8.01 2.09
CA SER A 106 -12.83 8.54 1.67
C SER A 106 -11.95 7.46 1.02
N TYR A 107 -11.94 6.24 1.56
CA TYR A 107 -11.30 5.09 0.95
C TYR A 107 -11.87 4.78 -0.44
N GLY A 108 -13.20 4.73 -0.58
CA GLY A 108 -13.84 4.48 -1.87
C GLY A 108 -13.48 5.52 -2.93
N ILE A 109 -13.50 6.81 -2.57
CA ILE A 109 -13.09 7.91 -3.46
C ILE A 109 -11.60 7.76 -3.86
N TRP A 110 -10.73 7.50 -2.89
CA TRP A 110 -9.30 7.29 -3.15
C TRP A 110 -9.08 6.10 -4.10
N MET A 111 -9.79 4.99 -3.92
CA MET A 111 -9.67 3.81 -4.77
C MET A 111 -10.15 4.07 -6.20
N LEU A 112 -11.29 4.77 -6.37
CA LEU A 112 -11.82 5.14 -7.68
C LEU A 112 -10.88 6.09 -8.42
N THR A 113 -10.34 7.09 -7.73
CA THR A 113 -9.38 8.04 -8.33
C THR A 113 -8.07 7.36 -8.69
N ALA A 114 -7.53 6.48 -7.83
CA ALA A 114 -6.35 5.68 -8.13
C ALA A 114 -6.58 4.79 -9.37
N GLY A 115 -7.72 4.09 -9.43
CA GLY A 115 -8.12 3.27 -10.57
C GLY A 115 -8.23 4.08 -11.86
N ALA A 116 -8.89 5.23 -11.82
CA ALA A 116 -9.03 6.12 -12.99
C ALA A 116 -7.67 6.67 -13.46
N MET A 117 -6.77 7.03 -12.53
CA MET A 117 -5.42 7.47 -12.87
C MET A 117 -4.58 6.36 -13.49
N ILE A 118 -4.64 5.14 -12.94
CA ILE A 118 -3.96 3.97 -13.49
C ILE A 118 -4.51 3.67 -14.88
N TRP A 119 -5.84 3.71 -15.08
CA TRP A 119 -6.46 3.49 -16.39
C TRP A 119 -5.99 4.51 -17.43
N LYS A 120 -5.99 5.80 -17.07
CA LYS A 120 -5.54 6.88 -17.95
C LYS A 120 -4.05 6.76 -18.29
N LYS A 121 -3.21 6.40 -17.31
CA LYS A 121 -1.76 6.25 -17.49
C LYS A 121 -1.35 4.92 -18.13
N GLY A 122 -2.11 3.84 -17.93
CA GLY A 122 -1.87 2.54 -18.55
C GLY A 122 -2.02 2.58 -20.07
N LEU A 123 -2.80 3.55 -20.58
CA LEU A 123 -2.91 3.88 -22.00
C LEU A 123 -1.71 4.70 -22.53
N ASP A 124 -0.90 5.31 -21.65
CA ASP A 124 0.12 6.30 -21.99
C ASP A 124 1.46 5.93 -21.30
N ARG A 125 2.01 4.76 -21.66
CA ARG A 125 3.16 4.09 -21.01
C ARG A 125 4.47 4.92 -20.95
N ALA A 126 4.59 6.00 -21.71
CA ALA A 126 5.87 6.70 -21.90
C ALA A 126 6.23 7.70 -20.79
N SER A 127 5.28 8.19 -19.97
CA SER A 127 5.51 9.42 -19.18
C SER A 127 5.95 9.22 -17.71
N ILE A 128 6.04 7.99 -17.20
CA ILE A 128 6.25 7.72 -15.75
C ILE A 128 7.74 7.47 -15.44
N ALA A 129 8.42 6.67 -16.27
CA ALA A 129 9.83 6.36 -16.07
C ALA A 129 10.73 7.61 -16.15
N ASP A 130 10.47 8.50 -17.12
CA ASP A 130 11.29 9.70 -17.34
C ASP A 130 11.14 10.77 -16.25
N ARG A 131 10.00 10.80 -15.57
CA ARG A 131 9.72 11.84 -14.57
C ARG A 131 10.37 11.51 -13.23
N PHE A 132 10.38 10.25 -12.82
CA PHE A 132 11.05 9.82 -11.58
C PHE A 132 12.57 9.89 -11.69
N TYR A 133 13.16 9.57 -12.84
CA TYR A 133 14.61 9.65 -13.05
C TYR A 133 15.16 11.08 -12.90
N LYS A 134 14.39 12.09 -13.35
CA LYS A 134 14.78 13.50 -13.30
C LYS A 134 14.78 14.11 -11.88
N TYR A 135 13.95 13.59 -10.97
CA TYR A 135 13.91 14.05 -9.57
C TYR A 135 14.87 13.28 -8.65
N ILE A 136 15.43 12.15 -9.08
CA ILE A 136 16.35 11.32 -8.27
C ILE A 136 17.84 11.61 -8.58
N GLN A 137 18.16 12.33 -9.66
CA GLN A 137 19.51 12.84 -9.94
C GLN A 137 19.85 14.13 -9.17
N PHE A 138 19.63 14.16 -7.86
CA PHE A 138 20.32 15.16 -7.04
C PHE A 138 21.74 14.65 -6.77
N GLU A 139 22.76 15.35 -7.27
CA GLU A 139 24.17 15.03 -7.00
C GLU A 139 24.53 15.09 -5.50
N SER A 140 23.71 15.75 -4.67
CA SER A 140 23.94 15.87 -3.23
C SER A 140 23.28 14.72 -2.44
N PRO A 141 24.05 13.91 -1.69
CA PRO A 141 23.53 12.78 -0.91
C PRO A 141 22.53 13.22 0.17
N VAL A 142 22.65 14.44 0.70
CA VAL A 142 21.75 15.01 1.71
C VAL A 142 20.37 15.31 1.12
N LYS A 143 20.32 15.88 -0.08
CA LYS A 143 19.04 16.16 -0.77
C LYS A 143 18.32 14.88 -1.14
N ARG A 144 19.08 13.85 -1.57
CA ARG A 144 18.54 12.53 -1.90
C ARG A 144 17.92 11.87 -0.67
N ALA A 145 18.63 11.83 0.46
CA ALA A 145 18.12 11.26 1.72
C ALA A 145 16.89 12.02 2.25
N ALA A 146 16.89 13.35 2.22
CA ALA A 146 15.75 14.16 2.64
C ALA A 146 14.51 13.89 1.76
N MET A 147 14.70 13.79 0.44
CA MET A 147 13.61 13.48 -0.49
C MET A 147 13.01 12.08 -0.22
N THR A 148 13.86 11.06 -0.06
CA THR A 148 13.39 9.69 0.25
C THR A 148 12.68 9.61 1.60
N LEU A 149 13.13 10.39 2.59
CA LEU A 149 12.48 10.46 3.89
C LEU A 149 11.09 11.12 3.79
N ILE A 150 10.99 12.27 3.10
CA ILE A 150 9.71 12.97 2.90
C ILE A 150 8.73 12.08 2.13
N LEU A 151 9.18 11.43 1.05
CA LEU A 151 8.39 10.46 0.32
C LEU A 151 7.95 9.31 1.23
N GLY A 152 8.86 8.78 2.05
CA GLY A 152 8.57 7.79 3.06
C GLY A 152 7.44 8.22 3.99
N VAL A 153 7.50 9.44 4.55
CA VAL A 153 6.46 10.00 5.43
C VAL A 153 5.11 10.10 4.72
N LEU A 154 5.07 10.59 3.48
CA LEU A 154 3.83 10.71 2.72
C LEU A 154 3.21 9.35 2.41
N ILE A 155 4.04 8.39 2.00
CA ILE A 155 3.62 6.99 1.75
C ILE A 155 3.11 6.36 3.05
N GLY A 156 3.86 6.52 4.14
CA GLY A 156 3.50 6.03 5.46
C GLY A 156 2.17 6.59 5.93
N PHE A 157 1.96 7.90 5.80
CA PHE A 157 0.70 8.54 6.15
C PHE A 157 -0.47 7.97 5.35
N ASN A 158 -0.30 7.79 4.04
CA ASN A 158 -1.33 7.20 3.19
C ASN A 158 -1.65 5.75 3.59
N CYS A 159 -0.61 4.95 3.87
CA CYS A 159 -0.71 3.60 4.38
C CYS A 159 -1.44 3.55 5.74
N GLY A 160 -1.10 4.44 6.68
CA GLY A 160 -1.75 4.52 7.98
C GLY A 160 -3.22 4.95 7.93
N VAL A 161 -3.60 5.80 6.96
CA VAL A 161 -4.99 6.29 6.82
C VAL A 161 -5.88 5.31 6.06
N PHE A 162 -5.42 4.80 4.92
CA PHE A 162 -6.24 4.03 3.99
C PHE A 162 -5.90 2.54 3.94
N GLY A 163 -4.85 2.13 4.65
CA GLY A 163 -4.28 0.79 4.54
C GLY A 163 -3.37 0.61 3.34
N ALA A 164 -3.40 1.52 2.35
CA ALA A 164 -2.74 1.37 1.06
C ALA A 164 -1.19 1.38 1.14
N GLY A 165 -0.60 0.22 1.39
CA GLY A 165 0.85 -0.03 1.34
C GLY A 165 1.30 -0.67 0.03
N GLY A 166 2.54 -0.43 -0.39
CA GLY A 166 3.15 -1.14 -1.52
C GLY A 166 3.90 -2.39 -1.08
N GLY A 167 3.96 -3.40 -1.96
CA GLY A 167 4.77 -4.61 -1.84
C GLY A 167 6.25 -4.38 -2.09
#